data_AF-A0A914TDS2-F1
#
_entry.id   AF-A0A914TDS2-F1
#
_cell.length_a   1.000
_cell.length_b   1.000
_cell.length_c   1.000
_cell.angle_alpha   90.00
_cell.angle_beta   90.00
_cell.angle_gamma   90.00
#
_symmetry.space_group_name_H-M   'P 1'
#
loop_
_entity.id
_entity.type
_entity.pdbx_description
1 polymer ?
#
loop_
_entity_poly.entity_id
_entity_poly.type
_entity_poly.pdbx_seq_one_letter_code
_entity_poly.pdbx_strand_id
1 'polypeptide(L)'
;MTRVFFRPGKFAEFDQLMRQDKEHMSALIAKVQTWLHRMRWKKVQYGAWSVIKLDQKIKYRAAALIKIQSSVRGFLTRKRQQPRLSAFKRAKALQNRFNELGPLGSKLSDKSKQQWLAKIQSFSQGIKQLIAVIQDPKLFNPTQASQICGRLDVELNTMMKEIKAQAAVDEQEKMKKMEAKLRVEKERQITELREKEAQEKRLKELRDMEAKRQVEEEIQKRKQKEQHTQNAAEIESQAQRLKQLEQERLDAELARRIAAEEGQVMMNAESSRNANSLNNNNKSIAIVNGAKVDLNKWTYAQLRDTINNSNNIELLFACRQELSSRLQQYHQWKSQNESTNYTNPFSRAPDSVLTNAVPHPEMSSKAAPPPIQRYFRVPFTPPPSTNSASSSTSQTGLWYAHFDGQFIARQMEFRPQKAPILLIAGRDDHKMCELTLDQSQLTRKKGAEILASEFEALWQKAGGSQYFNQSLRM
;
A
#
# COMPACT_ATOMS: atom_id res chain seq x y z
N MET A 1 -67.38 -90.29 -45.00
CA MET A 1 -66.87 -89.63 -43.77
C MET A 1 -65.34 -89.72 -43.81
N THR A 2 -64.51 -88.70 -43.68
CA THR A 2 -64.66 -87.31 -43.24
C THR A 2 -63.59 -86.47 -43.95
N ARG A 3 -63.99 -85.65 -44.93
CA ARG A 3 -63.20 -84.58 -45.54
C ARG A 3 -63.16 -83.35 -44.61
N VAL A 4 -62.80 -83.56 -43.36
CA VAL A 4 -62.79 -82.50 -42.34
C VAL A 4 -61.54 -82.76 -41.52
N PHE A 5 -60.43 -82.07 -41.82
CA PHE A 5 -59.45 -81.61 -40.81
C PHE A 5 -58.23 -80.88 -41.40
N PHE A 6 -57.98 -80.88 -42.72
CA PHE A 6 -56.81 -80.20 -43.27
C PHE A 6 -57.21 -79.08 -44.24
N ARG A 7 -57.02 -77.82 -43.82
CA ARG A 7 -57.10 -76.66 -44.71
C ARG A 7 -55.90 -76.73 -45.70
N PRO A 8 -56.12 -76.67 -47.02
CA PRO A 8 -55.03 -76.61 -47.99
C PRO A 8 -54.16 -75.40 -47.66
N GLY A 9 -52.88 -75.61 -47.38
CA GLY A 9 -51.92 -74.53 -47.12
C GLY A 9 -51.46 -74.35 -45.67
N LYS A 10 -52.10 -74.97 -44.66
CA LYS A 10 -51.63 -74.86 -43.26
C LYS A 10 -50.48 -75.81 -42.91
N PHE A 11 -50.32 -76.88 -43.70
CA PHE A 11 -49.29 -77.90 -43.59
C PHE A 11 -48.64 -78.17 -44.96
N ALA A 12 -48.57 -77.19 -45.86
CA ALA A 12 -48.08 -77.41 -47.23
C ALA A 12 -46.67 -78.03 -47.28
N GLU A 13 -45.77 -77.64 -46.37
CA GLU A 13 -44.42 -78.21 -46.26
C GLU A 13 -44.43 -79.64 -45.68
N PHE A 14 -45.39 -79.97 -44.81
CA PHE A 14 -45.54 -81.31 -44.24
C PHE A 14 -46.27 -82.26 -45.21
N ASP A 15 -47.24 -81.76 -45.97
CA ASP A 15 -47.89 -82.46 -47.08
C ASP A 15 -46.90 -82.70 -48.24
N GLN A 16 -45.94 -81.80 -48.48
CA GLN A 16 -44.79 -81.99 -49.38
C GLN A 16 -43.75 -82.97 -48.84
N LEU A 17 -43.63 -83.15 -47.52
CA LEU A 17 -42.78 -84.17 -46.92
C LEU A 17 -43.41 -85.57 -47.04
N MET A 18 -44.74 -85.64 -46.90
CA MET A 18 -45.54 -86.87 -47.00
C MET A 18 -45.73 -87.35 -48.44
N ARG A 19 -45.80 -86.42 -49.40
CA ARG A 19 -45.64 -86.72 -50.84
C ARG A 19 -44.15 -86.76 -51.11
N GLN A 20 -43.55 -87.94 -51.10
CA GLN A 20 -42.11 -88.19 -51.29
C GLN A 20 -41.60 -87.73 -52.67
N ASP A 21 -41.65 -86.43 -52.94
CA ASP A 21 -41.13 -85.84 -54.15
C ASP A 21 -39.61 -85.79 -53.99
N LYS A 22 -38.96 -86.74 -54.67
CA LYS A 22 -37.52 -87.02 -54.52
C LYS A 22 -36.67 -85.76 -54.70
N GLU A 23 -37.10 -84.87 -55.60
CA GLU A 23 -36.42 -83.60 -55.88
C GLU A 23 -36.56 -82.60 -54.72
N HIS A 24 -37.76 -82.50 -54.13
CA HIS A 24 -38.01 -81.62 -52.99
C HIS A 24 -37.24 -82.07 -51.73
N MET A 25 -37.26 -83.37 -51.43
CA MET A 25 -36.49 -83.94 -50.31
C MET A 25 -34.98 -83.73 -50.48
N SER A 26 -34.46 -83.91 -51.70
CA SER A 26 -33.06 -83.62 -52.02
C SER A 26 -32.71 -82.14 -51.79
N ALA A 27 -33.58 -81.22 -52.22
CA ALA A 27 -33.38 -79.78 -52.01
C ALA A 27 -33.42 -79.40 -50.51
N LEU A 28 -34.30 -80.01 -49.72
CA LEU A 28 -34.36 -79.78 -48.27
C LEU A 28 -33.10 -80.30 -47.57
N ILE A 29 -32.63 -81.50 -47.92
CA ILE A 29 -31.38 -82.08 -47.39
C ILE A 29 -30.20 -81.15 -47.73
N ALA A 30 -30.10 -80.64 -48.96
CA ALA A 30 -29.04 -79.71 -49.35
C ALA A 30 -29.08 -78.39 -48.56
N LYS A 31 -30.28 -77.85 -48.27
CA LYS A 31 -30.46 -76.66 -47.41
C LYS A 31 -30.00 -76.93 -45.98
N VAL A 32 -30.40 -78.07 -45.38
CA VAL A 32 -30.00 -78.47 -44.02
C VAL A 32 -28.49 -78.71 -43.95
N GLN A 33 -27.90 -79.39 -44.94
CA GLN A 33 -26.46 -79.58 -45.03
C GLN A 33 -25.73 -78.23 -45.10
N THR A 34 -26.17 -77.31 -45.95
CA THR A 34 -25.58 -75.96 -46.04
C THR A 34 -25.69 -75.21 -44.71
N TRP A 35 -26.84 -75.32 -44.03
CA TRP A 35 -27.05 -74.73 -42.71
C TRP A 35 -26.13 -75.34 -41.65
N LEU A 36 -25.98 -76.68 -41.61
CA LEU A 36 -25.07 -77.37 -40.69
C LEU A 36 -23.62 -76.93 -40.88
N HIS A 37 -23.14 -76.80 -42.12
CA HIS A 37 -21.80 -76.27 -42.40
C HIS A 37 -21.64 -74.84 -41.89
N ARG A 38 -22.60 -73.95 -42.17
CA ARG A 38 -22.59 -72.56 -41.67
C ARG A 38 -22.63 -72.50 -40.14
N MET A 39 -23.44 -73.35 -39.50
CA MET A 39 -23.52 -73.42 -38.03
C MET A 39 -22.24 -73.94 -37.40
N ARG A 40 -21.56 -74.91 -38.02
CA ARG A 40 -20.26 -75.40 -37.56
C ARG A 40 -19.20 -74.29 -37.62
N TRP A 41 -19.17 -73.50 -38.69
CA TRP A 41 -18.30 -72.34 -38.81
C TRP A 41 -18.61 -71.27 -37.76
N LYS A 42 -19.89 -70.92 -37.58
CA LYS A 42 -20.30 -69.98 -36.53
C LYS A 42 -19.87 -70.47 -35.15
N LYS A 43 -20.05 -71.76 -34.83
CA LYS A 43 -19.62 -72.34 -33.54
C LYS A 43 -18.12 -72.12 -33.31
N VAL A 44 -17.28 -72.35 -34.32
CA VAL A 44 -15.83 -72.14 -34.23
C VAL A 44 -15.50 -70.65 -34.11
N GLN A 45 -16.14 -69.78 -34.90
CA GLN A 45 -15.94 -68.32 -34.85
C GLN A 45 -16.28 -67.75 -33.46
N TYR A 46 -17.43 -68.10 -32.90
CA TYR A 46 -17.83 -67.68 -31.55
C TYR A 46 -16.94 -68.31 -30.46
N GLY A 47 -16.48 -69.54 -30.66
CA GLY A 47 -15.48 -70.17 -29.79
C GLY A 47 -14.18 -69.36 -29.74
N ALA A 48 -13.60 -69.04 -30.89
CA ALA A 48 -12.39 -68.21 -30.99
C ALA A 48 -12.59 -66.81 -30.39
N TRP A 49 -13.72 -66.17 -30.70
CA TRP A 49 -14.06 -64.86 -30.14
C TRP A 49 -14.19 -64.89 -28.61
N SER A 50 -14.75 -65.97 -28.06
CA SER A 50 -14.88 -66.14 -26.60
C SER A 50 -13.51 -66.30 -25.94
N VAL A 51 -12.60 -67.06 -26.54
CA VAL A 51 -11.22 -67.20 -26.05
C VAL A 51 -10.50 -65.84 -26.07
N ILE A 52 -10.61 -65.08 -27.15
CA ILE A 52 -10.03 -63.73 -27.25
C ILE A 52 -10.60 -62.81 -26.16
N LYS A 53 -11.92 -62.84 -25.92
CA LYS A 53 -12.54 -62.07 -24.84
C LYS A 53 -12.01 -62.45 -23.46
N LEU A 54 -11.83 -63.74 -23.20
CA LEU A 54 -11.29 -64.22 -21.92
C LEU A 54 -9.85 -63.77 -21.71
N ASP A 55 -8.99 -63.90 -22.72
CA ASP A 55 -7.61 -63.40 -22.68
C ASP A 55 -7.57 -61.88 -22.38
N GLN A 56 -8.37 -61.10 -23.11
CA GLN A 56 -8.46 -59.65 -22.89
C GLN A 56 -9.03 -59.32 -21.51
N LYS A 57 -9.98 -60.10 -20.98
CA LYS A 57 -10.52 -59.91 -19.64
C LYS A 57 -9.48 -60.18 -18.56
N ILE A 58 -8.65 -61.21 -18.73
CA ILE A 58 -7.56 -61.53 -17.80
C ILE A 58 -6.55 -60.38 -17.78
N LYS A 59 -6.11 -59.91 -18.96
CA LYS A 59 -5.20 -58.76 -19.10
C LYS A 59 -5.77 -57.49 -18.47
N TYR A 60 -7.04 -57.20 -18.72
CA TYR A 60 -7.75 -56.07 -18.10
C TYR A 60 -7.74 -56.16 -16.57
N ARG A 61 -8.07 -57.33 -16.00
CA ARG A 61 -8.09 -57.54 -14.55
C ARG A 61 -6.69 -57.42 -13.95
N ALA A 62 -5.66 -57.94 -14.64
CA ALA A 62 -4.28 -57.79 -14.21
C ALA A 62 -3.85 -56.31 -14.17
N ALA A 63 -4.19 -55.53 -15.21
CA ALA A 63 -3.91 -54.09 -15.24
C ALA A 63 -4.64 -53.32 -14.12
N ALA A 64 -5.90 -53.66 -13.85
CA ALA A 64 -6.65 -53.09 -12.74
C ALA A 64 -6.02 -53.43 -11.37
N LEU A 65 -5.57 -54.67 -11.19
CA LEU A 65 -4.88 -55.11 -9.98
C LEU A 65 -3.58 -54.32 -9.76
N ILE A 66 -2.77 -54.11 -10.80
CA ILE A 66 -1.54 -53.31 -10.72
C ILE A 66 -1.84 -51.89 -10.25
N LYS A 67 -2.91 -51.26 -10.77
CA LYS A 67 -3.34 -49.92 -10.30
C LYS A 67 -3.65 -49.92 -8.82
N ILE A 68 -4.45 -50.88 -8.35
CA ILE A 68 -4.79 -51.01 -6.93
C ILE A 68 -3.52 -51.20 -6.09
N GLN A 69 -2.66 -52.15 -6.47
CA GLN A 69 -1.42 -52.42 -5.77
C GLN A 69 -0.50 -51.19 -5.69
N SER A 70 -0.37 -50.43 -6.79
CA SER A 70 0.43 -49.20 -6.82
C SER A 70 -0.11 -48.13 -5.86
N SER A 71 -1.43 -47.94 -5.83
CA SER A 71 -2.10 -47.01 -4.91
C SER A 71 -1.89 -47.42 -3.46
N VAL A 72 -2.01 -48.71 -3.14
CA VAL A 72 -1.79 -49.26 -1.80
C VAL A 72 -0.33 -49.10 -1.37
N ARG A 73 0.65 -49.45 -2.23
CA ARG A 73 2.08 -49.26 -1.96
C ARG A 73 2.40 -47.78 -1.71
N GLY A 74 1.83 -46.88 -2.53
CA GLY A 74 1.96 -45.44 -2.35
C GLY A 74 1.37 -44.95 -1.03
N PHE A 75 0.18 -45.41 -0.66
CA PHE A 75 -0.46 -45.08 0.61
C PHE A 75 0.35 -45.55 1.82
N LEU A 76 0.79 -46.82 1.83
CA LEU A 76 1.60 -47.37 2.92
C LEU A 76 2.92 -46.60 3.10
N THR A 77 3.57 -46.27 1.98
CA THR A 77 4.81 -45.48 1.99
C THR A 77 4.57 -44.08 2.56
N ARG A 78 3.52 -43.38 2.08
CA ARG A 78 3.15 -42.07 2.62
C ARG A 78 2.81 -42.16 4.10
N LYS A 79 1.98 -43.11 4.54
CA LYS A 79 1.62 -43.29 5.95
C LYS A 79 2.85 -43.52 6.84
N ARG A 80 3.81 -44.33 6.38
CA ARG A 80 5.06 -44.59 7.11
C ARG A 80 5.98 -43.37 7.18
N GLN A 81 6.13 -42.63 6.08
CA GLN A 81 7.10 -41.52 5.97
C GLN A 81 6.52 -40.16 6.36
N GLN A 82 5.20 -40.00 6.38
CA GLN A 82 4.50 -38.75 6.72
C GLN A 82 4.90 -38.15 8.08
N PRO A 83 4.98 -38.90 9.20
CA PRO A 83 5.44 -38.32 10.47
C PRO A 83 6.86 -37.77 10.37
N ARG A 84 7.74 -38.47 9.64
CA ARG A 84 9.13 -38.07 9.42
C ARG A 84 9.26 -36.81 8.55
N LEU A 85 8.52 -36.76 7.45
CA LEU A 85 8.46 -35.58 6.59
C LEU A 85 7.84 -34.37 7.31
N SER A 86 6.82 -34.59 8.14
CA SER A 86 6.21 -33.54 8.97
C SER A 86 7.21 -32.98 9.98
N ALA A 87 7.93 -33.86 10.70
CA ALA A 87 8.99 -33.47 11.62
C ALA A 87 10.11 -32.71 10.90
N PHE A 88 10.55 -33.18 9.73
CA PHE A 88 11.56 -32.51 8.93
C PHE A 88 11.13 -31.10 8.49
N LYS A 89 9.88 -30.95 8.01
CA LYS A 89 9.31 -29.65 7.64
C LYS A 89 9.30 -28.70 8.84
N ARG A 90 8.91 -29.17 10.02
CA ARG A 90 8.96 -28.37 11.27
C ARG A 90 10.39 -27.96 11.63
N ALA A 91 11.32 -28.89 11.64
CA ALA A 91 12.73 -28.60 11.96
C ALA A 91 13.34 -27.59 10.98
N LYS A 92 13.01 -27.68 9.68
CA LYS A 92 13.43 -26.71 8.67
C LYS A 92 12.77 -25.35 8.84
N ALA A 93 11.50 -25.30 9.21
CA ALA A 93 10.82 -24.05 9.54
C ALA A 93 11.44 -23.36 10.77
N LEU A 94 11.78 -24.15 11.80
CA LEU A 94 12.52 -23.67 12.97
C LEU A 94 13.90 -23.12 12.59
N GLN A 95 14.63 -23.82 11.72
CA GLN A 95 15.91 -23.35 11.17
C GLN A 95 15.76 -22.01 10.44
N ASN A 96 14.72 -21.84 9.63
CA ASN A 96 14.48 -20.60 8.92
C ASN A 96 14.18 -19.44 9.88
N ARG A 97 13.34 -19.66 10.91
CA ARG A 97 13.06 -18.66 11.95
C ARG A 97 14.31 -18.32 12.77
N PHE A 98 15.16 -19.30 13.03
CA PHE A 98 16.45 -19.05 13.65
C PHE A 98 17.35 -18.16 12.79
N ASN A 99 17.34 -18.32 11.47
CA ASN A 99 18.12 -17.45 10.58
C ASN A 99 17.64 -15.99 10.63
N GLU A 100 16.37 -15.72 10.96
CA GLU A 100 15.85 -14.36 11.21
C GLU A 100 16.45 -13.69 12.46
N LEU A 101 17.07 -14.46 13.38
CA LEU A 101 17.83 -13.88 14.50
C LEU A 101 19.14 -13.22 14.04
N GLY A 102 19.69 -13.59 12.88
CA GLY A 102 20.90 -12.97 12.33
C GLY A 102 20.83 -11.44 12.24
N PRO A 103 19.83 -10.85 11.55
CA PRO A 103 19.66 -9.40 11.46
C PRO A 103 19.24 -8.71 12.76
N LEU A 104 18.65 -9.43 13.73
CA LEU A 104 18.42 -8.90 15.08
C LEU A 104 19.74 -8.87 15.88
N GLY A 105 20.56 -9.90 15.70
CA GLY A 105 21.91 -10.02 16.25
C GLY A 105 22.84 -8.89 15.83
N SER A 106 22.71 -8.38 14.61
CA SER A 106 23.55 -7.28 14.11
C SER A 106 23.27 -5.93 14.77
N LYS A 107 22.07 -5.70 15.33
CA LYS A 107 21.68 -4.45 16.00
C LYS A 107 22.23 -4.30 17.41
N LEU A 108 22.55 -5.43 18.05
CA LEU A 108 23.12 -5.48 19.40
C LEU A 108 24.50 -4.80 19.47
N SER A 109 24.89 -4.35 20.65
CA SER A 109 26.26 -3.92 20.93
C SER A 109 27.23 -5.12 20.91
N ASP A 110 28.52 -4.86 20.70
CA ASP A 110 29.51 -5.95 20.56
C ASP A 110 29.71 -6.76 21.86
N LYS A 111 29.49 -6.13 23.03
CA LYS A 111 29.47 -6.82 24.32
C LYS A 111 28.30 -7.79 24.42
N SER A 112 27.10 -7.32 24.06
CA SER A 112 25.90 -8.16 24.04
C SER A 112 26.04 -9.29 23.01
N LYS A 113 26.60 -9.04 21.82
CA LYS A 113 26.85 -10.08 20.81
C LYS A 113 27.68 -11.24 21.37
N GLN A 114 28.78 -10.96 22.07
CA GLN A 114 29.64 -12.00 22.64
C GLN A 114 28.91 -12.88 23.67
N GLN A 115 28.02 -12.28 24.48
CA GLN A 115 27.20 -13.02 25.43
C GLN A 115 26.21 -13.99 24.74
N TRP A 116 25.68 -13.59 23.58
CA TRP A 116 24.71 -14.39 22.82
C TRP A 116 25.34 -15.43 21.90
N LEU A 117 26.62 -15.29 21.52
CA LEU A 117 27.29 -16.20 20.59
C LEU A 117 27.21 -17.67 21.02
N ALA A 118 27.50 -17.97 22.29
CA ALA A 118 27.47 -19.34 22.80
C ALA A 118 26.05 -19.95 22.75
N LYS A 119 25.02 -19.16 23.11
CA LYS A 119 23.62 -19.58 23.06
C LYS A 119 23.12 -19.80 21.62
N ILE A 120 23.49 -18.91 20.70
CA ILE A 120 23.14 -19.01 19.28
C ILE A 120 23.82 -20.23 18.64
N GLN A 121 25.09 -20.49 18.97
CA GLN A 121 25.83 -21.64 18.46
C GLN A 121 25.27 -22.98 18.98
N SER A 122 25.00 -23.09 20.29
CA SER A 122 24.43 -24.31 20.87
C SER A 122 23.05 -24.61 20.30
N PHE A 123 22.21 -23.59 20.10
CA PHE A 123 20.90 -23.74 19.48
C PHE A 123 21.00 -24.16 18.00
N SER A 124 21.93 -23.55 17.25
CA SER A 124 22.20 -23.94 15.85
C SER A 124 22.64 -25.41 15.75
N GLN A 125 23.51 -25.85 16.67
CA GLN A 125 23.94 -27.24 16.74
C GLN A 125 22.78 -28.18 17.10
N GLY A 126 21.90 -27.78 18.02
CA GLY A 126 20.69 -28.52 18.38
C GLY A 126 19.75 -28.73 17.18
N ILE A 127 19.53 -27.70 16.37
CA ILE A 127 18.75 -27.82 15.12
C ILE A 127 19.43 -28.79 14.14
N LYS A 128 20.74 -28.67 13.94
CA LYS A 128 21.49 -29.55 13.03
C LYS A 128 21.43 -31.01 13.46
N GLN A 129 21.58 -31.28 14.77
CA GLN A 129 21.47 -32.63 15.34
C GLN A 129 20.06 -33.19 15.16
N LEU A 130 19.02 -32.39 15.43
CA LEU A 130 17.63 -32.79 15.22
C LEU A 130 17.38 -33.16 13.74
N ILE A 131 17.87 -32.35 12.80
CA ILE A 131 17.76 -32.65 11.37
C ILE A 131 18.47 -33.96 11.01
N ALA A 132 19.68 -34.19 11.54
CA ALA A 132 20.44 -35.42 11.30
C ALA A 132 19.69 -36.66 11.85
N VAL A 133 19.13 -36.59 13.06
CA VAL A 133 18.31 -37.66 13.65
C VAL A 133 17.06 -37.93 12.82
N ILE A 134 16.40 -36.89 12.29
CA ILE A 134 15.24 -37.06 11.40
C ILE A 134 15.65 -37.65 10.04
N GLN A 135 16.88 -37.43 9.58
CA GLN A 135 17.39 -37.98 8.33
C GLN A 135 17.83 -39.44 8.43
N ASP A 136 18.13 -39.96 9.62
CA ASP A 136 18.40 -41.38 9.82
C ASP A 136 17.10 -42.15 10.13
N PRO A 137 16.66 -43.08 9.25
CA PRO A 137 15.47 -43.89 9.51
C PRO A 137 15.54 -44.75 10.78
N LYS A 138 16.74 -45.13 11.24
CA LYS A 138 16.92 -46.00 12.41
C LYS A 138 16.78 -45.24 13.72
N LEU A 139 17.18 -43.96 13.73
CA LEU A 139 17.17 -43.11 14.91
C LEU A 139 15.86 -42.32 15.07
N PHE A 140 15.08 -42.19 13.99
CA PHE A 140 13.87 -41.38 14.01
C PHE A 140 12.75 -41.99 14.85
N ASN A 141 12.40 -41.31 15.94
CA ASN A 141 11.18 -41.54 16.71
C ASN A 141 10.25 -40.32 16.61
N PRO A 142 8.99 -40.47 16.10
CA PRO A 142 8.05 -39.36 15.94
C PRO A 142 7.78 -38.57 17.22
N THR A 143 7.62 -39.24 18.35
CA THR A 143 7.26 -38.61 19.62
C THR A 143 8.43 -37.80 20.16
N GLN A 144 9.62 -38.38 20.15
CA GLN A 144 10.84 -37.70 20.59
C GLN A 144 11.17 -36.50 19.67
N ALA A 145 11.07 -36.67 18.36
CA ALA A 145 11.28 -35.58 17.41
C ALA A 145 10.28 -34.42 17.64
N SER A 146 9.01 -34.73 17.92
CA SER A 146 8.02 -33.70 18.22
C SER A 146 8.30 -32.99 19.55
N GLN A 147 8.74 -33.71 20.58
CA GLN A 147 9.11 -33.13 21.87
C GLN A 147 10.33 -32.22 21.75
N ILE A 148 11.38 -32.66 21.03
CA ILE A 148 12.58 -31.85 20.79
C ILE A 148 12.24 -30.61 19.97
N CYS A 149 11.43 -30.75 18.89
CA CYS A 149 10.92 -29.60 18.14
C CYS A 149 10.18 -28.61 19.05
N GLY A 150 9.28 -29.09 19.90
CA GLY A 150 8.51 -28.25 20.82
C GLY A 150 9.40 -27.51 21.83
N ARG A 151 10.38 -28.20 22.40
CA ARG A 151 11.38 -27.59 23.29
C ARG A 151 12.19 -26.51 22.57
N LEU A 152 12.71 -26.80 21.39
CA LEU A 152 13.47 -25.84 20.60
C LEU A 152 12.62 -24.65 20.13
N ASP A 153 11.33 -24.85 19.83
CA ASP A 153 10.40 -23.75 19.52
C ASP A 153 10.23 -22.80 20.73
N VAL A 154 10.09 -23.35 21.95
CA VAL A 154 10.01 -22.54 23.18
C VAL A 154 11.33 -21.81 23.44
N GLU A 155 12.46 -22.50 23.31
CA GLU A 155 13.81 -21.90 23.43
C GLU A 155 14.03 -20.80 22.39
N LEU A 156 13.58 -20.98 21.14
CA LEU A 156 13.69 -19.95 20.11
C LEU A 156 12.85 -18.72 20.43
N ASN A 157 11.60 -18.93 20.87
CA ASN A 157 10.70 -17.83 21.22
C ASN A 157 11.19 -17.04 22.44
N THR A 158 11.75 -17.71 23.43
CA THR A 158 12.35 -17.06 24.60
C THR A 158 13.61 -16.28 24.20
N MET A 159 14.53 -16.88 23.44
CA MET A 159 15.71 -16.16 22.92
C MET A 159 15.32 -14.97 22.04
N MET A 160 14.32 -15.10 21.16
CA MET A 160 13.83 -13.97 20.36
C MET A 160 13.32 -12.82 21.22
N LYS A 161 12.61 -13.11 22.32
CA LYS A 161 12.13 -12.08 23.26
C LYS A 161 13.30 -11.43 23.99
N GLU A 162 14.24 -12.22 24.50
CA GLU A 162 15.40 -11.73 25.24
C GLU A 162 16.33 -10.88 24.36
N ILE A 163 16.60 -11.31 23.11
CA ILE A 163 17.40 -10.55 22.14
C ILE A 163 16.72 -9.23 21.77
N LYS A 164 15.39 -9.22 21.58
CA LYS A 164 14.64 -7.99 21.29
C LYS A 164 14.67 -7.02 22.47
N ALA A 165 14.50 -7.53 23.70
CA ALA A 165 14.60 -6.72 24.91
C ALA A 165 16.01 -6.12 25.06
N GLN A 166 17.05 -6.93 24.87
CA GLN A 166 18.43 -6.46 24.95
C GLN A 166 18.75 -5.45 23.85
N ALA A 167 18.26 -5.65 22.62
CA ALA A 167 18.43 -4.70 21.54
C ALA A 167 17.77 -3.34 21.86
N ALA A 168 16.58 -3.35 22.48
CA ALA A 168 15.91 -2.12 22.91
C ALA A 168 16.69 -1.39 24.02
N VAL A 169 17.27 -2.11 24.98
CA VAL A 169 18.14 -1.54 26.02
C VAL A 169 19.39 -0.93 25.40
N ASP A 170 20.07 -1.66 24.51
CA ASP A 170 21.26 -1.18 23.81
C ASP A 170 20.96 0.06 22.94
N GLU A 171 19.80 0.11 22.28
CA GLU A 171 19.32 1.29 21.54
C GLU A 171 19.02 2.47 22.48
N GLN A 172 18.35 2.26 23.62
CA GLN A 172 18.11 3.30 24.61
C GLN A 172 19.41 3.85 25.20
N GLU A 173 20.41 3.00 25.47
CA GLU A 173 21.72 3.47 25.92
C GLU A 173 22.44 4.30 24.85
N LYS A 174 22.36 3.90 23.57
CA LYS A 174 22.89 4.69 22.45
C LYS A 174 22.18 6.05 22.37
N MET A 175 20.86 6.08 22.54
CA MET A 175 20.07 7.32 22.55
C MET A 175 20.45 8.22 23.72
N LYS A 176 20.58 7.70 24.94
CA LYS A 176 21.04 8.47 26.11
C LYS A 176 22.45 9.02 25.93
N LYS A 177 23.36 8.23 25.36
CA LYS A 177 24.73 8.70 25.04
C LYS A 177 24.72 9.78 23.96
N MET A 178 23.84 9.68 22.97
CA MET A 178 23.68 10.70 21.92
C MET A 178 23.06 11.98 22.49
N GLU A 179 22.03 11.87 23.33
CA GLU A 179 21.39 13.02 23.99
C GLU A 179 22.37 13.73 24.96
N ALA A 180 23.14 12.97 25.74
CA ALA A 180 24.17 13.53 26.61
C ALA A 180 25.25 14.30 25.81
N LYS A 181 25.71 13.74 24.68
CA LYS A 181 26.63 14.44 23.78
C LYS A 181 26.01 15.72 23.21
N LEU A 182 24.74 15.68 22.82
CA LEU A 182 24.02 16.84 22.30
C LEU A 182 23.79 17.92 23.38
N ARG A 183 23.59 17.54 24.65
CA ARG A 183 23.48 18.48 25.77
C ARG A 183 24.80 19.17 26.07
N VAL A 184 25.90 18.41 26.15
CA VAL A 184 27.24 18.98 26.34
C VAL A 184 27.60 19.91 25.18
N GLU A 185 27.24 19.54 23.95
CA GLU A 185 27.47 20.41 22.78
C GLU A 185 26.61 21.68 22.82
N LYS A 186 25.34 21.58 23.21
CA LYS A 186 24.47 22.75 23.41
C LYS A 186 24.97 23.66 24.54
N GLU A 187 25.45 23.10 25.63
CA GLU A 187 26.03 23.87 26.75
C GLU A 187 27.32 24.58 26.33
N ARG A 188 28.16 23.93 25.51
CA ARG A 188 29.33 24.58 24.87
C ARG A 188 28.90 25.74 23.96
N GLN A 189 27.87 25.55 23.14
CA GLN A 189 27.35 26.63 22.30
C GLN A 189 26.75 27.79 23.13
N ILE A 190 26.03 27.49 24.22
CA ILE A 190 25.47 28.53 25.10
C ILE A 190 26.57 29.29 25.84
N THR A 191 27.61 28.60 26.31
CA THR A 191 28.76 29.25 26.97
C THR A 191 29.55 30.11 26.00
N GLU A 192 29.79 29.62 24.78
CA GLU A 192 30.45 30.40 23.72
C GLU A 192 29.63 31.63 23.28
N LEU A 193 28.29 31.50 23.19
CA LEU A 193 27.40 32.64 22.91
C LEU A 193 27.42 33.68 24.04
N ARG A 194 27.41 33.24 25.31
CA ARG A 194 27.49 34.15 26.46
C ARG A 194 28.82 34.89 26.52
N GLU A 195 29.92 34.24 26.16
CA GLU A 195 31.23 34.89 26.06
C GLU A 195 31.25 35.94 24.95
N LYS A 196 30.64 35.64 23.78
CA LYS A 196 30.49 36.62 22.68
C LYS A 196 29.62 37.82 23.09
N GLU A 197 28.48 37.59 23.74
CA GLU A 197 27.62 38.68 24.25
C GLU A 197 28.33 39.53 25.32
N ALA A 198 29.12 38.91 26.20
CA ALA A 198 29.90 39.63 27.20
C ALA A 198 31.03 40.45 26.57
N GLN A 199 31.68 39.94 25.52
CA GLN A 199 32.68 40.69 24.75
C GLN A 199 32.03 41.88 24.02
N GLU A 200 30.86 41.69 23.42
CA GLU A 200 30.13 42.77 22.73
C GLU A 200 29.65 43.85 23.70
N LYS A 201 29.16 43.48 24.89
CA LYS A 201 28.80 44.45 25.94
C LYS A 201 30.01 45.24 26.43
N ARG A 202 31.15 44.59 26.68
CA ARG A 202 32.40 45.29 27.05
C ARG A 202 32.85 46.27 25.98
N LEU A 203 32.76 45.88 24.70
CA LEU A 203 33.12 46.77 23.59
C LEU A 203 32.16 47.96 23.48
N LYS A 204 30.87 47.75 23.76
CA LYS A 204 29.84 48.80 23.77
C LYS A 204 30.02 49.77 24.94
N GLU A 205 30.32 49.27 26.14
CA GLU A 205 30.63 50.11 27.30
C GLU A 205 31.88 50.96 27.09
N LEU A 206 32.91 50.43 26.42
CA LEU A 206 34.09 51.21 25.99
C LEU A 206 33.71 52.33 25.02
N ARG A 207 32.87 52.05 24.01
CA ARG A 207 32.37 53.07 23.07
C ARG A 207 31.52 54.15 23.76
N ASP A 208 30.66 53.76 24.70
CA ASP A 208 29.81 54.69 25.44
C ASP A 208 30.62 55.57 26.41
N MET A 209 31.70 55.04 27.00
CA MET A 209 32.66 55.80 27.81
C MET A 209 33.48 56.79 26.98
N GLU A 210 33.86 56.42 25.76
CA GLU A 210 34.61 57.28 24.84
C GLU A 210 33.72 58.40 24.26
N ALA A 211 32.46 58.10 23.93
CA ALA A 211 31.47 59.10 23.51
C ALA A 211 31.15 60.12 24.62
N LYS A 212 31.08 59.68 25.88
CA LYS A 212 30.89 60.59 27.02
C LYS A 212 32.06 61.55 27.21
N ARG A 213 33.30 61.08 27.01
CA ARG A 213 34.50 61.95 27.05
C ARG A 213 34.49 63.02 25.97
N GLN A 214 34.05 62.67 24.75
CA GLN A 214 33.95 63.63 23.63
C GLN A 214 32.89 64.71 23.88
N VAL A 215 31.73 64.34 24.44
CA VAL A 215 30.67 65.30 24.79
C VAL A 215 31.12 66.23 25.92
N GLU A 216 31.90 65.73 26.87
CA GLU A 216 32.41 66.52 28.01
C GLU A 216 33.53 67.50 27.58
N GLU A 217 34.38 67.11 26.62
CA GLU A 217 35.32 68.03 25.95
C GLU A 217 34.62 69.10 25.10
N GLU A 218 33.51 68.76 24.43
CA GLU A 218 32.76 69.70 23.60
C GLU A 218 32.03 70.78 24.43
N ILE A 219 31.54 70.40 25.63
CA ILE A 219 30.90 71.32 26.59
C ILE A 219 31.94 72.27 27.24
N GLN A 220 33.15 71.78 27.54
CA GLN A 220 34.28 72.61 28.02
C GLN A 220 34.71 73.67 26.99
N LYS A 221 34.74 73.30 25.70
CA LYS A 221 35.12 74.21 24.60
C LYS A 221 34.09 75.30 24.33
N ARG A 222 32.80 75.04 24.59
CA ARG A 222 31.73 76.05 24.51
C ARG A 222 31.81 77.08 25.65
N LYS A 223 32.10 76.64 26.88
CA LYS A 223 32.25 77.55 28.03
C LYS A 223 33.45 78.50 27.92
N GLN A 224 34.53 78.10 27.24
CA GLN A 224 35.68 78.99 27.00
C GLN A 224 35.42 80.08 25.94
N LYS A 225 34.47 79.86 25.00
CA LYS A 225 34.11 80.86 23.97
C LYS A 225 33.18 81.96 24.50
N GLU A 226 32.33 81.65 25.47
CA GLU A 226 31.40 82.63 26.09
C GLU A 226 32.10 83.65 27.00
N GLN A 227 33.20 83.27 27.68
CA GLN A 227 33.98 84.18 28.52
C GLN A 227 34.84 85.18 27.73
N HIS A 228 35.20 84.87 26.49
CA HIS A 228 35.96 85.77 25.63
C HIS A 228 35.11 86.88 24.97
N THR A 229 33.80 86.67 24.84
CA THR A 229 32.87 87.62 24.20
C THR A 229 32.31 88.71 25.13
N GLN A 230 32.46 88.57 26.45
CA GLN A 230 32.00 89.58 27.41
C GLN A 230 33.04 90.67 27.71
N ASN A 231 34.34 90.38 27.59
CA ASN A 231 35.42 91.35 27.86
C ASN A 231 35.80 92.24 26.66
N ALA A 232 35.22 92.02 25.48
CA ALA A 232 35.48 92.82 24.27
C ALA A 232 34.46 93.96 24.04
N ALA A 233 33.34 93.97 24.78
CA ALA A 233 32.22 94.90 24.57
C ALA A 233 32.32 96.20 25.41
N GLU A 234 33.22 96.29 26.39
CA GLU A 234 33.37 97.48 27.26
C GLU A 234 34.36 98.54 26.72
N ILE A 235 35.19 98.22 25.73
CA ILE A 235 36.24 99.13 25.20
C ILE A 235 35.79 99.88 23.93
N GLU A 236 34.73 99.45 23.26
CA GLU A 236 34.25 100.07 22.00
C GLU A 236 33.20 101.17 22.21
N SER A 237 32.64 101.29 23.43
CA SER A 237 31.59 102.26 23.80
C SER A 237 32.07 103.70 24.00
N GLN A 238 33.39 103.94 24.12
CA GLN A 238 33.94 105.29 24.35
C GLN A 238 34.50 105.98 23.10
N ALA A 239 34.63 105.30 21.96
CA ALA A 239 35.28 105.85 20.76
C ALA A 239 34.33 106.31 19.64
N GLN A 240 33.02 106.04 19.72
CA GLN A 240 32.06 106.36 18.64
C GLN A 240 31.13 107.55 18.95
N ARG A 241 31.32 108.24 20.09
CA ARG A 241 30.55 109.42 20.52
C ARG A 241 30.99 110.74 19.85
N LEU A 242 31.87 110.69 18.84
CA LEU A 242 32.45 111.85 18.14
C LEU A 242 32.17 111.91 16.63
N LYS A 243 31.31 111.04 16.08
CA LYS A 243 30.94 111.05 14.65
C LYS A 243 29.43 111.06 14.39
N GLN A 244 28.68 111.63 15.31
CA GLN A 244 27.21 111.72 15.28
C GLN A 244 26.71 113.15 15.01
N LEU A 245 27.42 113.95 14.20
CA LEU A 245 27.03 115.36 14.02
C LEU A 245 27.16 115.96 12.61
N GLU A 246 27.43 115.18 11.54
CA GLU A 246 27.66 115.84 10.24
C GLU A 246 27.12 115.17 8.96
N GLN A 247 26.34 114.09 9.01
CA GLN A 247 25.81 113.51 7.76
C GLN A 247 24.44 112.83 7.89
N GLU A 248 23.52 113.49 8.60
CA GLU A 248 22.10 113.12 8.75
C GLU A 248 21.16 114.19 8.13
N ARG A 249 21.61 114.94 7.11
CA ARG A 249 20.82 116.04 6.51
C ARG A 249 20.52 115.92 5.00
N LEU A 250 21.03 114.93 4.27
CA LEU A 250 20.70 114.73 2.85
C LEU A 250 20.60 113.22 2.55
N ASP A 251 19.54 112.84 1.87
CA ASP A 251 19.22 111.51 1.30
C ASP A 251 18.29 110.60 2.12
N ALA A 252 17.32 111.24 2.79
CA ALA A 252 16.02 110.69 3.15
C ALA A 252 15.06 110.50 1.95
N GLU A 253 15.55 110.19 0.75
CA GLU A 253 14.70 109.95 -0.43
C GLU A 253 15.37 108.92 -1.36
N LEU A 254 14.61 107.90 -1.78
CA LEU A 254 15.02 106.79 -2.67
C LEU A 254 15.83 105.69 -1.93
N ALA A 255 15.35 104.48 -1.62
CA ALA A 255 14.36 103.62 -2.26
C ALA A 255 13.94 102.55 -1.22
N ARG A 256 12.78 102.68 -0.58
CA ARG A 256 11.54 101.95 -0.94
C ARG A 256 11.61 101.10 -2.22
N ARG A 257 11.12 99.86 -2.09
CA ARG A 257 11.11 98.70 -3.03
C ARG A 257 12.41 97.90 -2.89
N ILE A 258 12.43 96.76 -2.22
CA ILE A 258 11.61 95.58 -2.48
C ILE A 258 11.14 94.98 -1.15
N ALA A 259 9.90 95.30 -0.81
CA ALA A 259 9.05 94.50 0.05
C ALA A 259 8.12 93.72 -0.88
N ALA A 260 8.10 92.40 -0.70
CA ALA A 260 7.11 91.39 -1.10
C ALA A 260 7.94 90.10 -1.27
N GLU A 261 7.81 89.06 -0.47
CA GLU A 261 6.70 88.62 0.37
C GLU A 261 7.26 87.62 1.39
N GLU A 262 6.78 87.77 2.63
CA GLU A 262 6.16 86.75 3.50
C GLU A 262 6.68 85.29 3.46
N GLY A 263 6.89 84.61 4.59
CA GLY A 263 6.37 84.85 5.93
C GLY A 263 5.77 83.57 6.52
N GLN A 264 6.48 82.99 7.49
CA GLN A 264 5.97 82.48 8.78
C GLN A 264 4.99 81.26 8.80
N VAL A 265 4.88 80.39 9.82
CA VAL A 265 5.50 80.16 11.15
C VAL A 265 4.92 78.84 11.72
N MET A 266 5.75 78.11 12.50
CA MET A 266 5.55 77.32 13.76
C MET A 266 4.17 76.66 14.12
N MET A 267 3.98 75.67 15.01
CA MET A 267 4.72 75.05 16.12
C MET A 267 3.92 73.82 16.64
N ASN A 268 4.62 72.79 17.14
CA ASN A 268 4.44 71.97 18.37
C ASN A 268 3.11 71.28 18.84
N ALA A 269 3.37 70.24 19.68
CA ALA A 269 2.58 69.55 20.73
C ALA A 269 1.86 68.26 20.28
N GLU A 270 2.23 67.03 20.70
CA GLU A 270 2.37 66.35 22.01
C GLU A 270 1.22 65.34 22.30
N SER A 271 1.64 64.12 22.70
CA SER A 271 1.01 63.22 23.69
C SER A 271 -0.12 62.22 23.35
N SER A 272 0.17 60.94 23.68
CA SER A 272 -0.63 59.98 24.48
C SER A 272 -1.23 58.70 23.83
N ARG A 273 -0.60 57.56 24.21
CA ARG A 273 -1.10 56.27 24.75
C ARG A 273 -2.24 55.43 24.07
N ASN A 274 -1.81 54.19 23.79
CA ASN A 274 -2.43 52.87 24.10
C ASN A 274 -3.47 52.19 23.19
N ALA A 275 -2.99 51.06 22.64
CA ALA A 275 -3.49 49.68 22.79
C ALA A 275 -4.48 49.06 21.78
N ASN A 276 -3.99 47.92 21.26
CA ASN A 276 -4.66 46.70 20.80
C ASN A 276 -5.27 46.61 19.38
N SER A 277 -4.52 45.84 18.58
CA SER A 277 -4.93 44.56 17.97
C SER A 277 -5.61 44.56 16.60
N LEU A 278 -5.05 43.65 15.79
CA LEU A 278 -5.56 43.01 14.58
C LEU A 278 -5.59 43.79 13.25
N ASN A 279 -4.79 43.21 12.34
CA ASN A 279 -5.09 42.90 10.94
C ASN A 279 -4.71 43.89 9.83
N ASN A 280 -3.95 43.28 8.90
CA ASN A 280 -3.98 43.43 7.45
C ASN A 280 -3.38 44.70 6.84
N ASN A 281 -2.16 44.56 6.31
CA ASN A 281 -1.90 44.49 4.86
C ASN A 281 -0.46 44.90 4.56
N ASN A 282 0.49 43.97 4.66
CA ASN A 282 1.82 44.18 4.07
C ASN A 282 1.90 43.38 2.77
N LYS A 283 1.67 44.10 1.66
CA LYS A 283 2.09 43.70 0.32
C LYS A 283 3.56 43.31 0.35
N SER A 284 3.88 42.11 -0.14
CA SER A 284 5.22 41.64 -0.45
C SER A 284 5.80 42.45 -1.62
N ILE A 285 6.34 43.63 -1.31
CA ILE A 285 7.03 44.49 -2.27
C ILE A 285 8.53 44.20 -2.19
N ALA A 286 9.09 43.63 -3.26
CA ALA A 286 10.53 43.56 -3.47
C ALA A 286 10.98 44.68 -4.42
N ILE A 287 12.17 45.25 -4.22
CA ILE A 287 12.75 46.25 -5.12
C ILE A 287 13.84 45.57 -5.95
N VAL A 288 13.74 45.66 -7.28
CA VAL A 288 14.75 45.14 -8.21
C VAL A 288 15.13 46.26 -9.17
N ASN A 289 16.41 46.65 -9.22
CA ASN A 289 16.92 47.73 -10.06
C ASN A 289 16.13 49.05 -9.95
N GLY A 290 15.73 49.43 -8.73
CA GLY A 290 15.01 50.69 -8.45
C GLY A 290 13.50 50.66 -8.72
N ALA A 291 12.93 49.56 -9.26
CA ALA A 291 11.49 49.41 -9.45
C ALA A 291 10.87 48.43 -8.45
N LYS A 292 9.72 48.80 -7.88
CA LYS A 292 8.92 47.95 -6.97
C LYS A 292 8.21 46.86 -7.76
N VAL A 293 8.48 45.60 -7.44
CA VAL A 293 7.92 44.42 -8.13
C VAL A 293 6.92 43.73 -7.20
N ASP A 294 5.65 43.71 -7.62
CA ASP A 294 4.59 42.95 -6.95
C ASP A 294 4.69 41.45 -7.31
N LEU A 295 5.19 40.65 -6.37
CA LEU A 295 5.43 39.20 -6.56
C LEU A 295 4.13 38.37 -6.60
N ASN A 296 2.99 38.94 -6.20
CA ASN A 296 1.71 38.24 -6.17
C ASN A 296 1.22 37.81 -7.58
N LYS A 297 1.71 38.44 -8.67
CA LYS A 297 1.34 38.05 -10.05
C LYS A 297 2.25 36.99 -10.68
N TRP A 298 3.30 36.58 -9.97
CA TRP A 298 4.30 35.68 -10.54
C TRP A 298 3.82 34.22 -10.51
N THR A 299 4.13 33.47 -11.56
CA THR A 299 3.81 32.03 -11.64
C THR A 299 4.82 31.21 -10.82
N TYR A 300 4.43 30.00 -10.42
CA TYR A 300 5.31 29.10 -9.64
C TYR A 300 6.64 28.83 -10.36
N ALA A 301 6.62 28.67 -11.68
CA ALA A 301 7.83 28.52 -12.49
C ALA A 301 8.73 29.75 -12.42
N GLN A 302 8.17 30.95 -12.55
CA GLN A 302 8.92 32.22 -12.46
C GLN A 302 9.56 32.42 -11.07
N LEU A 303 8.85 32.09 -9.98
CA LEU A 303 9.41 32.15 -8.63
C LEU A 303 10.54 31.12 -8.44
N ARG A 304 10.39 29.90 -8.96
CA ARG A 304 11.42 28.84 -8.88
C ARG A 304 12.67 29.20 -9.69
N ASP A 305 12.50 29.67 -10.91
CA ASP A 305 13.62 29.98 -11.81
C ASP A 305 14.40 31.20 -11.34
N THR A 306 13.72 32.22 -10.80
CA THR A 306 14.41 33.37 -10.19
C THR A 306 15.15 32.99 -8.90
N ILE A 307 14.64 32.03 -8.11
CA ILE A 307 15.37 31.52 -6.93
C ILE A 307 16.66 30.79 -7.33
N ASN A 308 16.66 30.10 -8.47
CA ASN A 308 17.79 29.28 -8.90
C ASN A 308 18.82 30.06 -9.74
N ASN A 309 18.40 31.09 -10.46
CA ASN A 309 19.22 31.77 -11.46
C ASN A 309 19.58 33.22 -11.11
N SER A 310 19.02 33.81 -10.04
CA SER A 310 19.35 35.18 -9.63
C SER A 310 20.27 35.22 -8.41
N ASN A 311 21.15 36.24 -8.35
CA ASN A 311 22.07 36.48 -7.24
C ASN A 311 21.65 37.69 -6.36
N ASN A 312 20.44 38.24 -6.56
CA ASN A 312 19.94 39.36 -5.76
C ASN A 312 19.31 38.85 -4.46
N ILE A 313 19.99 39.07 -3.34
CA ILE A 313 19.66 38.52 -2.03
C ILE A 313 18.27 38.97 -1.53
N GLU A 314 17.87 40.23 -1.77
CA GLU A 314 16.57 40.74 -1.33
C GLU A 314 15.41 40.18 -2.17
N LEU A 315 15.61 40.03 -3.47
CA LEU A 315 14.64 39.41 -4.38
C LEU A 315 14.46 37.91 -4.06
N LEU A 316 15.57 37.20 -3.80
CA LEU A 316 15.54 35.79 -3.41
C LEU A 316 14.77 35.57 -2.10
N PHE A 317 14.95 36.45 -1.11
CA PHE A 317 14.23 36.38 0.16
C PHE A 317 12.73 36.62 -0.03
N ALA A 318 12.36 37.62 -0.84
CA ALA A 318 10.96 37.91 -1.14
C ALA A 318 10.28 36.80 -1.97
N CYS A 319 10.97 36.22 -2.95
CA CYS A 319 10.47 35.07 -3.72
C CYS A 319 10.28 33.83 -2.83
N ARG A 320 11.17 33.58 -1.86
CA ARG A 320 11.03 32.47 -0.89
C ARG A 320 9.86 32.69 0.06
N GLN A 321 9.69 33.91 0.56
CA GLN A 321 8.59 34.26 1.47
C GLN A 321 7.21 34.14 0.79
N GLU A 322 7.09 34.61 -0.45
CA GLU A 322 5.86 34.48 -1.24
C GLU A 322 5.53 33.01 -1.56
N LEU A 323 6.54 32.19 -1.86
CA LEU A 323 6.36 30.74 -2.09
C LEU A 323 5.90 30.02 -0.82
N SER A 324 6.49 30.35 0.34
CA SER A 324 6.05 29.81 1.64
C SER A 324 4.63 30.23 2.00
N SER A 325 4.24 31.48 1.72
CA SER A 325 2.88 31.98 1.94
C SER A 325 1.84 31.23 1.09
N ARG A 326 2.12 31.03 -0.20
CA ARG A 326 1.24 30.25 -1.11
C ARG A 326 1.16 28.78 -0.72
N LEU A 327 2.26 28.18 -0.28
CA LEU A 327 2.27 26.79 0.17
C LEU A 327 1.44 26.62 1.44
N GLN A 328 1.49 27.58 2.38
CA GLN A 328 0.65 27.58 3.58
C GLN A 328 -0.83 27.75 3.25
N GLN A 329 -1.19 28.64 2.32
CA GLN A 329 -2.57 28.77 1.84
C GLN A 329 -3.06 27.50 1.14
N TYR A 330 -2.20 26.83 0.35
CA TYR A 330 -2.51 25.54 -0.26
C TYR A 330 -2.70 24.43 0.78
N HIS A 331 -1.85 24.36 1.81
CA HIS A 331 -2.00 23.41 2.91
C HIS A 331 -3.25 23.68 3.76
N GLN A 332 -3.57 24.94 4.03
CA GLN A 332 -4.81 25.34 4.70
C GLN A 332 -6.05 25.02 3.86
N TRP A 333 -6.05 25.34 2.56
CA TRP A 333 -7.13 24.98 1.63
C TRP A 333 -7.29 23.46 1.51
N LYS A 334 -6.18 22.71 1.40
CA LYS A 334 -6.19 21.25 1.33
C LYS A 334 -6.75 20.66 2.62
N SER A 335 -6.28 21.10 3.78
CA SER A 335 -6.76 20.62 5.08
C SER A 335 -8.24 20.95 5.33
N GLN A 336 -8.77 22.05 4.77
CA GLN A 336 -10.17 22.44 4.90
C GLN A 336 -11.10 21.67 3.93
N ASN A 337 -10.57 21.15 2.81
CA ASN A 337 -11.33 20.41 1.81
C ASN A 337 -11.14 18.88 1.87
N GLU A 338 -10.15 18.39 2.60
CA GLU A 338 -9.91 16.95 2.83
C GLU A 338 -10.95 16.34 3.81
N SER A 339 -11.66 17.17 4.59
CA SER A 339 -12.76 16.75 5.46
C SER A 339 -14.16 16.82 4.84
N THR A 340 -14.30 17.27 3.58
CA THR A 340 -15.60 17.55 2.96
C THR A 340 -15.64 17.07 1.50
N ASN A 341 -15.76 15.75 1.26
CA ASN A 341 -16.15 15.25 -0.06
C ASN A 341 -16.95 13.94 0.04
N TYR A 342 -18.23 14.10 0.37
CA TYR A 342 -19.31 13.20 -0.02
C TYR A 342 -19.97 13.80 -1.28
N THR A 343 -19.98 13.03 -2.38
CA THR A 343 -20.88 13.12 -3.55
C THR A 343 -21.04 14.46 -4.30
N ASN A 344 -20.51 14.58 -5.53
CA ASN A 344 -21.33 14.51 -6.78
C ASN A 344 -20.48 14.53 -8.08
N PRO A 345 -21.05 14.09 -9.22
CA PRO A 345 -20.38 13.64 -10.44
C PRO A 345 -20.20 14.73 -11.50
N PHE A 346 -19.39 14.42 -12.51
CA PHE A 346 -19.02 15.18 -13.71
C PHE A 346 -17.72 16.00 -13.62
N SER A 347 -16.59 15.32 -13.87
CA SER A 347 -15.64 15.84 -14.86
C SER A 347 -14.81 14.73 -15.52
N ARG A 348 -14.63 14.91 -16.83
CA ARG A 348 -14.03 14.02 -17.81
C ARG A 348 -12.50 14.12 -17.77
N ALA A 349 -11.83 13.08 -17.30
CA ALA A 349 -10.57 12.48 -17.79
C ALA A 349 -9.77 11.85 -16.63
N PRO A 350 -9.26 10.61 -16.77
CA PRO A 350 -8.47 9.94 -15.73
C PRO A 350 -7.00 10.39 -15.67
N ASP A 351 -6.48 10.51 -14.45
CA ASP A 351 -5.12 10.92 -14.04
C ASP A 351 -3.97 9.97 -14.48
N SER A 352 -4.22 9.00 -15.34
CA SER A 352 -3.21 8.06 -15.85
C SER A 352 -2.31 8.65 -16.95
N VAL A 353 -2.53 9.90 -17.37
CA VAL A 353 -1.83 10.52 -18.52
C VAL A 353 -0.69 11.47 -18.11
N LEU A 354 -0.56 11.87 -16.84
CA LEU A 354 0.37 12.95 -16.43
C LEU A 354 1.65 12.53 -15.69
N THR A 355 1.86 11.25 -15.37
CA THR A 355 3.00 10.83 -14.52
C THR A 355 3.99 9.83 -15.14
N ASN A 356 3.87 9.52 -16.43
CA ASN A 356 4.89 8.74 -17.14
C ASN A 356 5.84 9.64 -17.93
N ALA A 357 6.81 10.26 -17.26
CA ALA A 357 8.05 10.70 -17.89
C ALA A 357 9.20 10.86 -16.89
N VAL A 358 10.21 10.02 -17.09
CA VAL A 358 11.63 10.09 -16.65
C VAL A 358 12.01 9.27 -15.38
N PRO A 359 13.09 8.43 -15.45
CA PRO A 359 13.36 7.35 -14.50
C PRO A 359 14.52 7.62 -13.51
N HIS A 360 14.45 7.10 -12.28
CA HIS A 360 15.54 6.60 -11.38
C HIS A 360 15.02 6.43 -9.92
N PRO A 361 15.76 5.78 -9.00
CA PRO A 361 15.91 4.34 -8.79
C PRO A 361 15.22 3.85 -7.48
N GLU A 362 15.15 2.53 -7.34
CA GLU A 362 14.59 1.72 -6.24
C GLU A 362 14.56 2.35 -4.83
N MET A 363 13.36 2.47 -4.23
CA MET A 363 13.16 2.32 -2.79
C MET A 363 11.73 1.89 -2.42
N SER A 364 11.65 0.79 -1.68
CA SER A 364 10.60 0.37 -0.74
C SER A 364 9.15 0.34 -1.23
N SER A 365 8.67 -0.87 -1.55
CA SER A 365 7.25 -1.19 -1.65
C SER A 365 6.54 -0.95 -0.30
N LYS A 366 5.90 0.21 -0.13
CA LYS A 366 4.77 0.32 0.80
C LYS A 366 3.65 -0.56 0.24
N ALA A 367 3.18 -1.50 1.06
CA ALA A 367 2.04 -2.33 0.71
C ALA A 367 0.87 -1.46 0.25
N ALA A 368 0.35 -1.76 -0.94
CA ALA A 368 -0.90 -1.19 -1.42
C ALA A 368 -2.00 -1.41 -0.37
N PRO A 369 -2.96 -0.47 -0.22
CA PRO A 369 -4.12 -0.69 0.65
C PRO A 369 -4.79 -2.02 0.27
N PRO A 370 -5.28 -2.80 1.25
CA PRO A 370 -5.89 -4.09 0.97
C PRO A 370 -7.04 -3.92 -0.01
N PRO A 371 -7.18 -4.83 -0.99
CA PRO A 371 -8.27 -4.78 -1.95
C PRO A 371 -9.63 -4.76 -1.24
N ILE A 372 -10.50 -3.85 -1.68
CA ILE A 372 -11.84 -3.65 -1.10
C ILE A 372 -12.69 -4.89 -1.38
N GLN A 373 -13.26 -5.49 -0.34
CA GLN A 373 -14.11 -6.68 -0.43
C GLN A 373 -15.57 -6.27 -0.67
N ARG A 374 -16.19 -6.73 -1.75
CA ARG A 374 -17.59 -6.40 -2.09
C ARG A 374 -18.42 -7.65 -2.37
N TYR A 375 -19.69 -7.62 -1.98
CA TYR A 375 -20.57 -8.80 -2.00
C TYR A 375 -21.88 -8.47 -2.72
N PHE A 376 -22.34 -9.35 -3.60
CA PHE A 376 -23.51 -9.13 -4.44
C PHE A 376 -24.45 -10.33 -4.45
N ARG A 377 -25.75 -10.05 -4.64
CA ARG A 377 -26.81 -11.01 -4.96
C ARG A 377 -27.55 -10.57 -6.22
N VAL A 378 -27.85 -11.52 -7.09
CA VAL A 378 -28.57 -11.28 -8.34
C VAL A 378 -29.57 -12.41 -8.57
N PRO A 379 -30.86 -12.12 -8.69
CA PRO A 379 -31.82 -13.11 -9.16
C PRO A 379 -31.64 -13.35 -10.66
N PHE A 380 -31.72 -14.61 -11.09
CA PHE A 380 -31.70 -14.98 -12.51
C PHE A 380 -32.81 -15.97 -12.84
N THR A 381 -33.33 -15.91 -14.05
CA THR A 381 -34.26 -16.91 -14.59
C THR A 381 -33.47 -17.93 -15.40
N PRO A 382 -33.60 -19.24 -15.13
CA PRO A 382 -33.01 -20.26 -15.97
C PRO A 382 -33.59 -20.19 -17.38
N PRO A 383 -32.82 -20.48 -18.44
CA PRO A 383 -33.39 -20.64 -19.78
C PRO A 383 -34.43 -21.77 -19.77
N PRO A 384 -35.53 -21.65 -20.54
CA PRO A 384 -36.57 -22.67 -20.58
C PRO A 384 -35.95 -23.99 -21.04
N SER A 385 -35.99 -25.01 -20.18
CA SER A 385 -35.61 -26.36 -20.56
C SER A 385 -36.61 -26.88 -21.59
N THR A 386 -36.13 -27.39 -22.71
CA THR A 386 -36.91 -27.93 -23.84
C THR A 386 -37.85 -29.11 -23.50
N ASN A 387 -37.96 -29.52 -22.22
CA ASN A 387 -38.67 -30.73 -21.79
C ASN A 387 -39.67 -30.54 -20.64
N SER A 388 -40.36 -29.41 -20.52
CA SER A 388 -41.51 -29.32 -19.59
C SER A 388 -42.54 -28.30 -20.06
N ALA A 389 -43.61 -28.79 -20.70
CA ALA A 389 -44.84 -28.07 -20.90
C ALA A 389 -45.67 -28.16 -19.60
N SER A 390 -45.49 -27.19 -18.71
CA SER A 390 -46.48 -26.92 -17.65
C SER A 390 -46.34 -25.49 -17.16
N SER A 391 -47.41 -24.73 -17.34
CA SER A 391 -47.64 -23.41 -16.80
C SER A 391 -47.71 -23.43 -15.27
N SER A 392 -46.62 -23.06 -14.58
CA SER A 392 -46.65 -22.51 -13.22
C SER A 392 -45.27 -22.03 -12.75
N THR A 393 -45.20 -20.75 -12.40
CA THR A 393 -44.14 -20.06 -11.63
C THR A 393 -42.71 -20.18 -12.20
N SER A 394 -42.27 -19.14 -12.91
CA SER A 394 -40.86 -18.91 -13.27
C SER A 394 -39.97 -18.98 -12.03
N GLN A 395 -39.39 -20.14 -11.74
CA GLN A 395 -38.56 -20.37 -10.57
C GLN A 395 -37.25 -19.60 -10.74
N THR A 396 -37.14 -18.45 -10.06
CA THR A 396 -35.94 -17.62 -10.06
C THR A 396 -34.85 -18.27 -9.21
N GLY A 397 -33.68 -18.47 -9.82
CA GLY A 397 -32.46 -18.80 -9.10
C GLY A 397 -31.84 -17.56 -8.48
N LEU A 398 -31.04 -17.74 -7.43
CA LEU A 398 -30.23 -16.68 -6.84
C LEU A 398 -28.76 -16.96 -7.08
N TRP A 399 -28.05 -15.95 -7.55
CA TRP A 399 -26.62 -15.96 -7.78
C TRP A 399 -25.97 -14.98 -6.80
N TYR A 400 -24.93 -15.41 -6.10
CA TYR A 400 -24.18 -14.56 -5.18
C TYR A 400 -22.69 -14.58 -5.54
N ALA A 401 -22.05 -13.43 -5.39
CA ALA A 401 -20.64 -13.25 -5.69
C ALA A 401 -19.93 -12.39 -4.65
N HIS A 402 -18.72 -12.80 -4.32
CA HIS A 402 -17.77 -12.06 -3.50
C HIS A 402 -16.59 -11.65 -4.38
N PHE A 403 -16.40 -10.35 -4.52
CA PHE A 403 -15.28 -9.74 -5.24
C PHE A 403 -14.19 -9.31 -4.26
N ASP A 404 -12.96 -9.71 -4.56
CA ASP A 404 -11.73 -9.25 -3.93
C ASP A 404 -11.11 -8.19 -4.84
N GLY A 405 -11.39 -6.92 -4.55
CA GLY A 405 -11.09 -5.81 -5.45
C GLY A 405 -11.93 -5.89 -6.73
N GLN A 406 -11.26 -6.02 -7.88
CA GLN A 406 -11.91 -6.05 -9.20
C GLN A 406 -12.28 -7.47 -9.67
N PHE A 407 -11.76 -8.51 -9.01
CA PHE A 407 -11.91 -9.89 -9.47
C PHE A 407 -12.76 -10.71 -8.50
N ILE A 408 -13.47 -11.71 -9.02
CA ILE A 408 -14.29 -12.58 -8.19
C ILE A 408 -13.41 -13.58 -7.42
N ALA A 409 -13.67 -13.74 -6.12
CA ALA A 409 -12.95 -14.68 -5.26
C ALA A 409 -13.80 -15.89 -4.90
N ARG A 410 -15.10 -15.70 -4.65
CA ARG A 410 -16.05 -16.77 -4.32
C ARG A 410 -17.39 -16.54 -4.99
N GLN A 411 -18.02 -17.62 -5.45
CA GLN A 411 -19.34 -17.58 -6.10
C GLN A 411 -20.22 -18.71 -5.54
N MET A 412 -21.52 -18.42 -5.39
CA MET A 412 -22.51 -19.44 -5.04
C MET A 412 -23.81 -19.28 -5.81
N GLU A 413 -24.40 -20.40 -6.22
CA GLU A 413 -25.67 -20.43 -6.95
C GLU A 413 -26.69 -21.29 -6.21
N PHE A 414 -27.86 -20.72 -5.98
CA PHE A 414 -29.03 -21.41 -5.46
C PHE A 414 -30.08 -21.53 -6.55
N ARG A 415 -30.45 -22.76 -6.88
CA ARG A 415 -31.55 -23.05 -7.79
C ARG A 415 -32.63 -23.81 -7.02
N PRO A 416 -33.91 -23.51 -7.22
CA PRO A 416 -34.98 -24.27 -6.59
C PRO A 416 -34.85 -25.77 -6.88
N GLN A 417 -35.04 -26.60 -5.85
CA GLN A 417 -34.93 -28.07 -5.90
C GLN A 417 -33.56 -28.65 -6.31
N LYS A 418 -32.47 -27.86 -6.33
CA LYS A 418 -31.10 -28.37 -6.53
C LYS A 418 -30.20 -28.01 -5.35
N ALA A 419 -29.16 -28.82 -5.14
CA ALA A 419 -28.13 -28.54 -4.15
C ALA A 419 -27.39 -27.23 -4.51
N PRO A 420 -26.95 -26.44 -3.51
CA PRO A 420 -26.20 -25.21 -3.75
C PRO A 420 -24.87 -25.50 -4.46
N ILE A 421 -24.56 -24.70 -5.46
CA ILE A 421 -23.29 -24.79 -6.19
C ILE A 421 -22.33 -23.77 -5.57
N LEU A 422 -21.16 -24.22 -5.13
CA LEU A 422 -20.13 -23.38 -4.52
C LEU A 422 -18.87 -23.42 -5.40
N LEU A 423 -18.29 -22.25 -5.66
CA LEU A 423 -17.13 -22.09 -6.54
C LEU A 423 -16.13 -21.12 -5.90
N ILE A 424 -14.83 -21.41 -6.05
CA ILE A 424 -13.74 -20.61 -5.49
C ILE A 424 -12.69 -20.34 -6.56
N ALA A 425 -12.17 -19.11 -6.58
CA ALA A 425 -11.09 -18.70 -7.48
C ALA A 425 -9.84 -19.60 -7.33
N GLY A 426 -9.17 -19.88 -8.45
CA GLY A 426 -8.05 -20.80 -8.60
C GLY A 426 -8.44 -22.27 -8.80
N ARG A 427 -9.58 -22.71 -8.26
CA ARG A 427 -10.08 -24.10 -8.43
C ARG A 427 -11.13 -24.20 -9.53
N ASP A 428 -12.07 -23.25 -9.51
CA ASP A 428 -13.30 -23.32 -10.30
C ASP A 428 -13.39 -22.21 -11.36
N ASP A 429 -12.27 -21.55 -11.70
CA ASP A 429 -12.22 -20.36 -12.57
C ASP A 429 -13.01 -20.53 -13.87
N HIS A 430 -12.89 -21.68 -14.53
CA HIS A 430 -13.60 -22.01 -15.78
C HIS A 430 -15.15 -22.03 -15.66
N LYS A 431 -15.69 -21.99 -14.44
CA LYS A 431 -17.13 -22.02 -14.15
C LYS A 431 -17.59 -20.75 -13.42
N MET A 432 -16.69 -19.83 -13.13
CA MET A 432 -16.97 -18.59 -12.42
C MET A 432 -17.18 -17.42 -13.40
N CYS A 433 -17.69 -16.30 -12.88
CA CYS A 433 -17.78 -15.07 -13.65
C CYS A 433 -16.40 -14.56 -14.08
N GLU A 434 -16.17 -14.43 -15.38
CA GLU A 434 -14.91 -13.92 -15.94
C GLU A 434 -14.84 -12.38 -15.99
N LEU A 435 -15.96 -11.70 -15.76
CA LEU A 435 -16.04 -10.24 -15.82
C LEU A 435 -15.52 -9.61 -14.51
N THR A 436 -14.80 -8.50 -14.65
CA THR A 436 -14.42 -7.68 -13.49
C THR A 436 -15.64 -7.02 -12.86
N LEU A 437 -15.51 -6.54 -11.62
CA LEU A 437 -16.59 -5.86 -10.91
C LEU A 437 -17.15 -4.68 -11.73
N ASP A 438 -16.27 -3.88 -12.33
CA ASP A 438 -16.68 -2.75 -13.18
C ASP A 438 -17.38 -3.19 -14.47
N GLN A 439 -16.92 -4.27 -15.11
CA GLN A 439 -17.53 -4.82 -16.33
C GLN A 439 -18.90 -5.47 -16.04
N SER A 440 -19.05 -6.10 -14.88
CA SER A 440 -20.29 -6.77 -14.46
C SER A 440 -21.47 -5.80 -14.23
N GLN A 441 -21.16 -4.50 -14.04
CA GLN A 441 -22.11 -3.44 -13.71
C GLN A 441 -22.96 -3.71 -12.45
N LEU A 442 -22.54 -4.64 -11.58
CA LEU A 442 -23.27 -4.99 -10.36
C LEU A 442 -23.37 -3.81 -9.39
N THR A 443 -22.35 -2.95 -9.38
CA THR A 443 -22.29 -1.72 -8.57
C THR A 443 -23.34 -0.69 -8.97
N ARG A 444 -23.88 -0.76 -10.20
CA ARG A 444 -24.93 0.13 -10.71
C ARG A 444 -26.34 -0.40 -10.45
N LYS A 445 -26.50 -1.68 -10.10
CA LYS A 445 -27.79 -2.31 -9.84
C LYS A 445 -28.22 -2.08 -8.39
N LYS A 446 -29.24 -1.23 -8.19
CA LYS A 446 -29.79 -0.94 -6.86
C LYS A 446 -30.31 -2.23 -6.20
N GLY A 447 -29.84 -2.52 -4.99
CA GLY A 447 -30.23 -3.71 -4.21
C GLY A 447 -29.48 -5.00 -4.56
N ALA A 448 -28.48 -4.93 -5.46
CA ALA A 448 -27.60 -6.06 -5.74
C ALA A 448 -26.50 -6.23 -4.69
N GLU A 449 -25.96 -5.14 -4.13
CA GLU A 449 -24.93 -5.22 -3.09
C GLU A 449 -25.52 -5.65 -1.74
N ILE A 450 -24.85 -6.58 -1.07
CA ILE A 450 -25.24 -7.16 0.22
C ILE A 450 -24.12 -7.03 1.25
N LEU A 451 -24.47 -7.29 2.51
CA LEU A 451 -23.50 -7.29 3.61
C LEU A 451 -22.62 -8.54 3.57
N ALA A 452 -21.36 -8.40 3.98
CA ALA A 452 -20.43 -9.52 4.12
C ALA A 452 -20.99 -10.63 5.04
N SER A 453 -21.66 -10.24 6.13
CA SER A 453 -22.28 -11.17 7.07
C SER A 453 -23.40 -12.02 6.45
N GLU A 454 -24.18 -11.46 5.53
CA GLU A 454 -25.23 -12.18 4.79
C GLU A 454 -24.62 -13.24 3.87
N PHE A 455 -23.57 -12.86 3.14
CA PHE A 455 -22.85 -13.78 2.25
C PHE A 455 -22.19 -14.92 3.05
N GLU A 456 -21.47 -14.60 4.14
CA GLU A 456 -20.78 -15.62 4.95
C GLU A 456 -21.75 -16.58 5.64
N ALA A 457 -22.90 -16.09 6.11
CA ALA A 457 -23.93 -16.96 6.71
C ALA A 457 -24.46 -17.99 5.70
N LEU A 458 -24.71 -17.58 4.46
CA LEU A 458 -25.12 -18.48 3.38
C LEU A 458 -24.00 -19.42 2.95
N TRP A 459 -22.77 -18.91 2.84
CA TRP A 459 -21.58 -19.70 2.52
C TRP A 459 -21.39 -20.85 3.52
N GLN A 460 -21.45 -20.54 4.81
CA GLN A 460 -21.32 -21.54 5.87
C GLN A 460 -22.47 -22.55 5.85
N LYS A 461 -23.72 -22.08 5.70
CA LYS A 461 -24.90 -22.95 5.65
C LYS A 461 -24.87 -23.92 4.47
N ALA A 462 -24.32 -23.51 3.34
CA ALA A 462 -24.16 -24.34 2.15
C ALA A 462 -22.96 -25.31 2.22
N GLY A 463 -22.13 -25.25 3.28
CA GLY A 463 -20.94 -26.09 3.44
C GLY A 463 -19.65 -25.51 2.86
N GLY A 464 -19.63 -24.21 2.55
CA GLY A 464 -18.51 -23.52 1.91
C GLY A 464 -17.21 -23.54 2.71
N SER A 465 -17.26 -23.56 4.05
CA SER A 465 -16.06 -23.70 4.88
C SER A 465 -15.36 -25.05 4.67
N GLN A 466 -16.12 -26.13 4.47
CA GLN A 466 -15.55 -27.44 4.16
C GLN A 466 -15.01 -27.48 2.73
N TYR A 467 -15.73 -26.87 1.78
CA TYR A 467 -15.32 -26.78 0.38
C TYR A 467 -14.01 -25.98 0.22
N PHE A 468 -13.87 -24.84 0.89
CA PHE A 468 -12.66 -24.01 0.90
C PHE A 468 -11.47 -24.70 1.58
N ASN A 469 -11.69 -25.43 2.68
CA ASN A 469 -10.61 -26.19 3.31
C ASN A 469 -10.15 -27.40 2.47
N GLN A 470 -11.03 -27.95 1.62
CA GLN A 470 -10.65 -29.01 0.67
C GLN A 470 -9.85 -28.45 -0.51
N SER A 471 -10.13 -27.22 -0.96
CA SER A 471 -9.37 -26.60 -2.05
C SER A 471 -7.94 -26.25 -1.64
N LEU A 472 -7.70 -25.86 -0.38
CA LEU A 472 -6.35 -25.61 0.16
C LEU A 472 -5.50 -26.87 0.40
N ARG A 473 -6.10 -28.07 0.34
CA ARG A 473 -5.42 -29.36 0.57
C ARG A 473 -5.07 -30.11 -0.71
N MET A 474 -5.57 -29.67 -1.86
CA MET A 474 -5.11 -30.11 -3.18
C MET A 474 -3.99 -29.19 -3.65
#